data_AF-N1WF45-F1
#
_entry.id   AF-N1WF45-F1
#
_cell.length_a   1.000
_cell.length_b   1.000
_cell.length_c   1.000
_cell.angle_alpha   90.00
_cell.angle_beta   90.00
_cell.angle_gamma   90.00
#
_symmetry.space_group_name_H-M   'P 1'
#
loop_
_entity.id
_entity.type
_entity.pdbx_description
1 polymer ?
#
loop_
_entity_poly.entity_id
_entity_poly.type
_entity_poly.pdbx_seq_one_letter_code
_entity_poly.pdbx_strand_id
1 'polypeptide(L)'
;MKEINESISQNSKKTTETGDTVFSLVLMIGISFWFIHKCNYGTNKNELTQQLTSAIVNKAPLSDLRLIFERRNEELFYLNETKEYDSDKILFENVLEDIKLKEYQKDKKNEEIINSINKYLETNKETHPFDGLSIDHKSLFERIRQKSGKNYMYISEDIHQIASHLINANNILERYMNRSEQSFWVSILSFIVATILGVYQIFLFFKKPK
;
A
#
# COMPACT_ATOMS: atom_id res chain seq x y z
N MET A 1 -18.43 -63.68 -3.77
CA MET A 1 -17.33 -63.05 -4.52
C MET A 1 -17.76 -61.83 -5.34
N LYS A 2 -18.93 -61.83 -6.00
CA LYS A 2 -19.43 -60.66 -6.77
C LYS A 2 -19.69 -59.42 -5.89
N GLU A 3 -20.32 -59.58 -4.72
CA GLU A 3 -20.62 -58.47 -3.78
C GLU A 3 -19.37 -57.82 -3.16
N ILE A 4 -18.28 -58.58 -2.98
CA ILE A 4 -17.01 -58.06 -2.44
C ILE A 4 -16.32 -57.18 -3.50
N ASN A 5 -16.36 -57.57 -4.77
CA ASN A 5 -15.80 -56.75 -5.86
C ASN A 5 -16.63 -55.49 -6.14
N GLU A 6 -17.96 -55.55 -5.99
CA GLU A 6 -18.82 -54.37 -6.14
C GLU A 6 -18.63 -53.36 -5.00
N SER A 7 -18.50 -53.83 -3.75
CA SER A 7 -18.24 -52.96 -2.60
C SER A 7 -16.84 -52.31 -2.63
N ILE A 8 -15.81 -53.02 -3.11
CA ILE A 8 -14.46 -52.46 -3.31
C ILE A 8 -14.45 -51.44 -4.46
N SER A 9 -15.16 -51.71 -5.56
CA SER A 9 -15.29 -50.79 -6.70
C SER A 9 -16.06 -49.52 -6.32
N GLN A 10 -17.13 -49.63 -5.54
CA GLN A 10 -17.88 -48.47 -5.05
C GLN A 10 -17.08 -47.62 -4.07
N ASN A 11 -16.29 -48.25 -3.18
CA ASN A 11 -15.43 -47.49 -2.25
C ASN A 11 -14.27 -46.79 -2.97
N SER A 12 -13.64 -47.40 -3.97
CA SER A 12 -12.55 -46.74 -4.72
C SER A 12 -13.04 -45.56 -5.56
N LYS A 13 -14.27 -45.65 -6.07
CA LYS A 13 -14.93 -44.56 -6.82
C LYS A 13 -15.39 -43.41 -5.92
N LYS A 14 -15.80 -43.71 -4.68
CA LYS A 14 -16.19 -42.70 -3.68
C LYS A 14 -14.98 -41.92 -3.17
N THR A 15 -13.84 -42.57 -2.96
CA THR A 15 -12.60 -41.92 -2.47
C THR A 15 -11.95 -41.03 -3.52
N THR A 16 -12.01 -41.40 -4.81
CA THR A 16 -11.53 -40.57 -5.93
C THR A 16 -12.39 -39.31 -6.10
N GLU A 17 -13.73 -39.42 -6.09
CA GLU A 17 -14.61 -38.24 -6.18
C GLU A 17 -14.47 -37.26 -4.99
N THR A 18 -14.23 -37.76 -3.77
CA THR A 18 -13.94 -36.89 -2.63
C THR A 18 -12.55 -36.25 -2.69
N GLY A 19 -11.57 -36.89 -3.32
CA GLY A 19 -10.23 -36.33 -3.51
C GLY A 19 -10.23 -35.15 -4.49
N ASP A 20 -10.92 -35.29 -5.62
CA ASP A 20 -10.97 -34.27 -6.67
C ASP A 20 -11.74 -33.01 -6.22
N THR A 21 -12.80 -33.18 -5.43
CA THR A 21 -13.57 -32.06 -4.86
C THR A 21 -12.75 -31.26 -3.85
N VAL A 22 -12.04 -31.92 -2.94
CA VAL A 22 -11.15 -31.25 -1.97
C VAL A 22 -10.01 -30.52 -2.68
N PHE A 23 -9.40 -31.13 -3.70
CA PHE A 23 -8.35 -30.49 -4.49
C PHE A 23 -8.86 -29.23 -5.21
N SER A 24 -10.04 -29.29 -5.82
CA SER A 24 -10.65 -28.12 -6.47
C SER A 24 -10.96 -26.98 -5.50
N LEU A 25 -11.37 -27.31 -4.27
CA LEU A 25 -11.65 -26.33 -3.22
C LEU A 25 -10.36 -25.63 -2.74
N VAL A 26 -9.30 -26.41 -2.53
CA VAL A 26 -7.98 -25.87 -2.16
C VAL A 26 -7.41 -24.98 -3.26
N LEU A 27 -7.57 -25.38 -4.53
CA LEU A 27 -7.13 -24.59 -5.68
C LEU A 27 -7.92 -23.27 -5.82
N MET A 28 -9.24 -23.32 -5.63
CA MET A 28 -10.11 -22.13 -5.59
C MET A 28 -9.74 -21.18 -4.45
N ILE A 29 -9.50 -21.71 -3.25
CA ILE A 29 -9.03 -20.92 -2.10
C ILE A 29 -7.67 -20.30 -2.40
N GLY A 30 -6.74 -21.05 -3.00
CA GLY A 30 -5.42 -20.55 -3.39
C GLY A 30 -5.48 -19.45 -4.43
N ILE A 31 -6.27 -19.61 -5.49
CA ILE A 31 -6.48 -18.58 -6.53
C ILE A 31 -7.17 -17.34 -5.94
N SER A 32 -8.13 -17.54 -5.04
CA SER A 32 -8.82 -16.45 -4.35
C SER A 32 -7.86 -15.68 -3.44
N PHE A 33 -6.98 -16.38 -2.72
CA PHE A 33 -5.95 -15.77 -1.90
C PHE A 33 -4.95 -14.96 -2.75
N TRP A 34 -4.63 -15.48 -3.94
CA TRP A 34 -3.78 -14.81 -4.92
C TRP A 34 -4.42 -13.51 -5.45
N PHE A 35 -5.73 -13.50 -5.73
CA PHE A 35 -6.44 -12.28 -6.13
C PHE A 35 -6.54 -11.21 -5.02
N ILE A 36 -6.54 -11.63 -3.75
CA ILE A 36 -6.59 -10.72 -2.60
C ILE A 36 -5.23 -10.07 -2.34
N HIS A 37 -4.12 -10.74 -2.68
CA HIS A 37 -2.78 -10.18 -2.58
C HIS A 37 -2.43 -9.41 -3.86
N LYS A 38 -2.81 -8.13 -3.94
CA LYS A 38 -2.22 -7.23 -4.94
C LYS A 38 -0.69 -7.18 -4.74
N CYS A 39 0.07 -7.42 -5.80
CA CYS A 39 1.49 -7.07 -5.81
C CYS A 39 1.61 -5.55 -5.91
N ASN A 40 2.28 -4.92 -4.96
CA ASN A 40 2.58 -3.48 -4.99
C ASN A 40 4.09 -3.29 -5.12
N TYR A 41 4.49 -2.18 -5.74
CA TYR A 41 5.89 -1.75 -5.76
C TYR A 41 6.20 -0.95 -4.50
N GLY A 42 7.20 -1.38 -3.75
CA GLY A 42 7.61 -0.77 -2.48
C GLY A 42 9.03 -0.27 -2.52
N THR A 43 9.32 0.75 -1.72
CA THR A 43 10.70 1.14 -1.40
C THR A 43 11.07 0.65 -0.01
N ASN A 44 12.23 0.04 0.15
CA ASN A 44 12.73 -0.40 1.46
C ASN A 44 12.93 0.82 2.40
N LYS A 45 12.18 0.87 3.50
CA LYS A 45 12.19 1.99 4.45
C LYS A 45 13.56 2.16 5.10
N ASN A 46 14.20 1.05 5.47
CA ASN A 46 15.47 1.12 6.18
C ASN A 46 16.60 1.57 5.27
N GLU A 47 16.64 1.04 4.05
CA GLU A 47 17.64 1.44 3.06
C GLU A 47 17.52 2.94 2.73
N LEU A 48 16.32 3.41 2.36
CA LEU A 48 16.11 4.81 1.99
C LEU A 48 16.42 5.76 3.17
N THR A 49 15.94 5.42 4.38
CA THR A 49 16.22 6.25 5.56
C THR A 49 17.70 6.26 5.91
N GLN A 50 18.42 5.15 5.72
CA GLN A 50 19.86 5.06 5.95
C GLN A 50 20.65 5.91 4.93
N GLN A 51 20.34 5.79 3.63
CA GLN A 51 20.99 6.57 2.58
C GLN A 51 20.82 8.08 2.82
N LEU A 52 19.60 8.52 3.13
CA LEU A 52 19.32 9.93 3.44
C LEU A 52 20.00 10.37 4.73
N THR A 53 19.99 9.55 5.77
CA THR A 53 20.68 9.87 7.05
C THR A 53 22.17 10.07 6.81
N SER A 54 22.82 9.19 6.05
CA SER A 54 24.24 9.34 5.69
C SER A 54 24.50 10.63 4.91
N ALA A 55 23.65 10.98 3.96
CA ALA A 55 23.78 12.23 3.21
C ALA A 55 23.59 13.47 4.10
N ILE A 56 22.65 13.44 5.06
CA ILE A 56 22.43 14.51 6.04
C ILE A 56 23.65 14.70 6.93
N VAL A 57 24.23 13.61 7.44
CA VAL A 57 25.47 13.65 8.25
C VAL A 57 26.63 14.26 7.45
N ASN A 58 26.69 13.98 6.16
CA ASN A 58 27.68 14.56 5.24
C ASN A 58 27.33 15.99 4.77
N LYS A 59 26.30 16.63 5.33
CA LYS A 59 25.86 18.00 5.02
C LYS A 59 25.51 18.20 3.54
N ALA A 60 24.94 17.17 2.91
CA ALA A 60 24.47 17.25 1.53
C ALA A 60 23.35 18.30 1.40
N PRO A 61 23.32 19.07 0.29
CA PRO A 61 22.27 20.06 0.06
C PRO A 61 20.90 19.38 -0.20
N LEU A 62 19.82 20.14 -0.02
CA LEU A 62 18.44 19.66 -0.22
C LEU A 62 18.21 19.06 -1.62
N SER A 63 18.84 19.62 -2.65
CA SER A 63 18.75 19.11 -4.03
C SER A 63 19.23 17.67 -4.14
N ASP A 64 20.34 17.34 -3.47
CA ASP A 64 20.96 16.02 -3.54
C ASP A 64 20.16 15.02 -2.72
N LEU A 65 19.59 15.44 -1.58
CA LEU A 65 18.65 14.63 -0.80
C LEU A 65 17.40 14.29 -1.61
N ARG A 66 16.84 15.25 -2.35
CA ARG A 66 15.71 14.99 -3.26
C ARG A 66 16.11 14.05 -4.39
N LEU A 67 17.30 14.21 -4.96
CA LEU A 67 17.77 13.30 -6.00
C LEU A 67 17.92 11.85 -5.49
N ILE A 68 18.42 11.66 -4.28
CA ILE A 68 18.48 10.33 -3.62
C ILE A 68 17.07 9.76 -3.47
N PHE A 69 16.12 10.58 -3.02
CA PHE A 69 14.72 10.18 -2.86
C PHE A 69 14.04 9.84 -4.20
N GLU A 70 14.28 10.62 -5.24
CA GLU A 70 13.74 10.40 -6.59
C GLU A 70 14.35 9.17 -7.27
N ARG A 71 15.60 8.84 -6.97
CA ARG A 71 16.32 7.66 -7.48
C ARG A 71 16.20 6.43 -6.58
N ARG A 72 15.26 6.43 -5.64
CA ARG A 72 15.02 5.28 -4.76
C ARG A 72 14.71 4.04 -5.61
N ASN A 73 15.20 2.89 -5.18
CA ASN A 73 14.88 1.62 -5.82
C ASN A 73 13.44 1.22 -5.45
N GLU A 74 12.66 0.91 -6.46
CA GLU A 74 11.34 0.30 -6.30
C GLU A 74 11.48 -1.19 -6.58
N GLU A 75 11.14 -2.01 -5.61
CA GLU A 75 11.18 -3.47 -5.73
C GLU A 75 9.76 -4.04 -5.61
N LEU A 76 9.57 -5.23 -6.17
CA LEU A 76 8.27 -5.90 -6.28
C LEU A 76 8.05 -6.74 -5.02
N PHE A 77 7.02 -6.43 -4.22
CA PHE A 77 6.81 -7.09 -2.93
C PHE A 77 5.40 -7.63 -2.72
N TYR A 78 5.32 -8.63 -1.84
CA TYR A 78 4.07 -9.22 -1.37
C TYR A 78 3.59 -8.45 -0.13
N LEU A 79 2.31 -8.09 -0.15
CA LEU A 79 1.56 -7.12 0.67
C LEU A 79 1.68 -7.11 2.22
N ASN A 80 2.67 -7.72 2.86
CA ASN A 80 2.72 -7.87 4.32
C ASN A 80 4.04 -7.46 5.00
N GLU A 81 5.02 -6.89 4.29
CA GLU A 81 6.22 -6.40 4.97
C GLU A 81 6.01 -4.97 5.49
N THR A 82 5.88 -4.83 6.81
CA THR A 82 5.78 -3.53 7.54
C THR A 82 7.03 -2.65 7.42
N LYS A 83 8.01 -3.08 6.62
CA LYS A 83 9.33 -2.46 6.47
C LYS A 83 9.42 -1.56 5.23
N GLU A 84 8.32 -1.33 4.53
CA GLU A 84 8.35 -0.68 3.23
C GLU A 84 7.48 0.56 3.19
N TYR A 85 7.87 1.48 2.31
CA TYR A 85 7.03 2.57 1.88
C TYR A 85 6.33 2.19 0.58
N ASP A 86 5.04 2.51 0.48
CA ASP A 86 4.29 2.44 -0.77
C ASP A 86 4.84 3.49 -1.75
N SER A 87 5.40 3.04 -2.87
CA SER A 87 6.23 3.87 -3.76
C SER A 87 5.45 5.04 -4.37
N ASP A 88 4.15 4.87 -4.58
CA ASP A 88 3.27 5.88 -5.19
C ASP A 88 2.77 6.92 -4.18
N LYS A 89 2.94 6.66 -2.88
CA LYS A 89 2.30 7.44 -1.79
C LYS A 89 3.28 8.12 -0.87
N ILE A 90 4.55 7.73 -0.95
CA ILE A 90 5.59 8.30 -0.12
C ILE A 90 5.94 9.72 -0.57
N LEU A 91 5.92 10.65 0.39
CA LEU A 91 6.43 12.01 0.21
C LEU A 91 7.81 12.13 0.84
N PHE A 92 8.68 12.93 0.23
CA PHE A 92 10.01 13.22 0.76
C PHE A 92 9.98 13.70 2.21
N GLU A 93 9.01 14.56 2.54
CA GLU A 93 8.80 15.10 3.89
C GLU A 93 8.48 14.00 4.91
N ASN A 94 7.69 12.99 4.52
CA ASN A 94 7.37 11.86 5.40
C ASN A 94 8.63 11.06 5.76
N VAL A 95 9.56 10.91 4.81
CA VAL A 95 10.82 10.19 5.06
C VAL A 95 11.70 10.98 6.01
N LEU A 96 11.77 12.30 5.84
CA LEU A 96 12.53 13.17 6.73
C LEU A 96 11.97 13.17 8.15
N GLU A 97 10.65 13.25 8.31
CA GLU A 97 9.99 13.13 9.62
C GLU A 97 10.23 11.75 10.24
N ASP A 98 10.22 10.67 9.44
CA ASP A 98 10.54 9.33 9.93
C ASP A 98 11.99 9.20 10.41
N ILE A 99 12.96 9.83 9.72
CA ILE A 99 14.36 9.90 10.19
C ILE A 99 14.43 10.68 11.50
N LYS A 100 13.76 11.83 11.58
CA LYS A 100 13.71 12.65 12.80
C LYS A 100 13.08 11.91 13.97
N LEU A 101 11.99 11.19 13.76
CA LEU A 101 11.38 10.31 14.77
C LEU A 101 12.35 9.22 15.23
N LYS A 102 13.07 8.58 14.30
CA LYS A 102 14.12 7.60 14.65
C LYS A 102 15.24 8.22 15.49
N GLU A 103 15.66 9.45 15.23
CA GLU A 103 16.67 10.14 16.05
C GLU A 103 16.15 10.45 17.46
N TYR A 104 14.87 10.80 17.62
CA TYR A 104 14.27 11.01 18.94
C TYR A 104 14.15 9.72 19.76
N GLN A 105 14.05 8.57 19.11
CA GLN A 105 13.96 7.27 19.77
C GLN A 105 15.31 6.73 20.27
N LYS A 106 16.43 7.35 19.90
CA LYS A 106 17.77 6.95 20.36
C LYS A 106 18.04 7.46 21.78
N ASP A 107 18.72 6.65 22.59
CA ASP A 107 19.19 7.04 23.94
C ASP A 107 20.06 8.30 23.91
N LYS A 108 20.85 8.48 22.84
CA LYS A 108 21.64 9.68 22.58
C LYS A 108 21.18 10.34 21.28
N LYS A 109 20.24 11.26 21.39
CA LYS A 109 19.76 12.07 20.26
C LYS A 109 20.91 12.87 19.62
N ASN A 110 20.90 12.97 18.30
CA ASN A 110 21.78 13.87 17.57
C ASN A 110 21.03 15.15 17.19
N GLU A 111 21.24 16.22 17.97
CA GLU A 111 20.56 17.50 17.72
C GLU A 111 20.97 18.17 16.41
N GLU A 112 22.19 17.93 15.91
CA GLU A 112 22.64 18.48 14.63
C GLU A 112 21.82 17.90 13.46
N ILE A 113 21.53 16.60 13.50
CA ILE A 113 20.69 15.93 12.49
C ILE A 113 19.25 16.47 12.57
N ILE A 114 18.67 16.56 13.77
CA ILE A 114 17.30 17.07 13.97
C ILE A 114 17.17 18.51 13.45
N ASN A 115 18.12 19.38 13.78
CA ASN A 115 18.13 20.77 13.32
C ASN A 115 18.29 20.85 11.80
N SER A 116 19.15 20.01 11.22
CA SER A 116 19.31 19.92 9.77
C SER A 116 18.01 19.48 9.09
N ILE A 117 17.33 18.47 9.62
CA ILE A 117 16.04 18.00 9.11
C ILE A 117 14.99 19.10 9.17
N ASN A 118 14.87 19.82 10.28
CA ASN A 118 13.91 20.93 10.40
C ASN A 118 14.18 22.01 9.34
N LYS A 119 15.45 22.36 9.10
CA LYS A 119 15.84 23.29 8.04
C LYS A 119 15.47 22.77 6.64
N TYR A 120 15.69 21.49 6.38
CA TYR A 120 15.30 20.88 5.10
C TYR A 120 13.78 20.87 4.91
N LEU A 121 13.00 20.58 5.94
CA LEU A 121 11.54 20.61 5.90
C LEU A 121 11.02 22.03 5.62
N GLU A 122 11.58 23.04 6.29
CA GLU A 122 11.22 24.45 6.06
C GLU A 122 11.57 24.88 4.62
N THR A 123 12.79 24.59 4.19
CA THR A 123 13.23 24.89 2.82
C THR A 123 12.38 24.15 1.78
N ASN A 124 11.98 22.90 2.05
CA ASN A 124 11.13 22.12 1.14
C ASN A 124 9.73 22.74 1.03
N LYS A 125 9.14 23.21 2.13
CA LYS A 125 7.85 23.92 2.11
C LYS A 125 7.89 25.19 1.27
N GLU A 126 9.00 25.93 1.31
CA GLU A 126 9.15 27.17 0.52
C GLU A 126 9.39 26.89 -0.98
N THR A 127 10.22 25.88 -1.28
CA THR A 127 10.64 25.57 -2.64
C THR A 127 9.64 24.69 -3.39
N HIS A 128 8.96 23.80 -2.66
CA HIS A 128 8.02 22.80 -3.18
C HIS A 128 6.70 22.77 -2.37
N PRO A 129 5.98 23.90 -2.26
CA PRO A 129 4.79 24.05 -1.40
C PRO A 129 3.61 23.16 -1.77
N PHE A 130 3.65 22.54 -2.95
CA PHE A 130 2.58 21.75 -3.55
C PHE A 130 2.97 20.28 -3.77
N ASP A 131 4.07 19.83 -3.17
CA ASP A 131 4.40 18.42 -3.16
C ASP A 131 3.32 17.60 -2.45
N GLY A 132 3.05 16.40 -2.97
CA GLY A 132 1.96 15.54 -2.51
C GLY A 132 0.59 15.83 -3.10
N LEU A 133 0.44 16.91 -3.88
CA LEU A 133 -0.71 17.06 -4.76
C LEU A 133 -0.56 16.21 -6.02
N SER A 134 -1.69 15.76 -6.58
CA SER A 134 -1.72 15.16 -7.91
C SER A 134 -1.18 16.14 -8.96
N ILE A 135 -0.65 15.63 -10.07
CA ILE A 135 -0.04 16.44 -11.13
C ILE A 135 -1.00 17.55 -11.61
N ASP A 136 -2.29 17.24 -11.76
CA ASP A 136 -3.33 18.18 -12.19
C ASP A 136 -3.55 19.30 -11.17
N HIS A 137 -3.65 18.94 -9.88
CA HIS A 137 -3.81 19.92 -8.80
C HIS A 137 -2.56 20.77 -8.64
N LYS A 138 -1.36 20.16 -8.64
CA LYS A 138 -0.07 20.86 -8.59
C LYS A 138 0.04 21.89 -9.71
N SER A 139 -0.35 21.55 -10.93
CA SER A 139 -0.39 22.49 -12.06
C SER A 139 -1.34 23.67 -11.81
N LEU A 140 -2.50 23.46 -11.20
CA LEU A 140 -3.43 24.53 -10.83
C LEU A 140 -2.82 25.50 -9.81
N PHE A 141 -2.24 24.97 -8.74
CA PHE A 141 -1.60 25.77 -7.70
C PHE A 141 -0.37 26.52 -8.21
N GLU A 142 0.46 25.90 -9.05
CA GLU A 142 1.57 26.59 -9.71
C GLU A 142 1.09 27.70 -10.64
N ARG A 143 0.00 27.49 -11.38
CA ARG A 143 -0.61 28.57 -12.18
C ARG A 143 -1.13 29.71 -11.32
N ILE A 144 -1.72 29.43 -10.15
CA ILE A 144 -2.14 30.46 -9.20
C ILE A 144 -0.91 31.25 -8.72
N ARG A 145 0.16 30.57 -8.31
CA ARG A 145 1.41 31.20 -7.88
C ARG A 145 1.99 32.10 -8.98
N GLN A 146 2.08 31.59 -10.22
CA GLN A 146 2.59 32.34 -11.37
C GLN A 146 1.72 33.55 -11.72
N LYS A 147 0.38 33.39 -11.76
CA LYS A 147 -0.55 34.47 -12.09
C LYS A 147 -0.63 35.54 -11.01
N SER A 148 -0.51 35.15 -9.74
CA SER A 148 -0.51 36.08 -8.60
C SER A 148 0.80 36.86 -8.47
N GLY A 149 1.91 36.34 -8.97
CA GLY A 149 3.21 37.03 -9.00
C GLY A 149 3.60 37.56 -7.63
N LYS A 150 3.86 38.87 -7.52
CA LYS A 150 4.21 39.52 -6.25
C LYS A 150 3.09 39.47 -5.20
N ASN A 151 1.83 39.41 -5.64
CA ASN A 151 0.69 39.35 -4.73
C ASN A 151 0.54 37.97 -4.07
N TYR A 152 1.27 36.95 -4.55
CA TYR A 152 1.25 35.63 -3.95
C TYR A 152 1.66 35.67 -2.48
N MET A 153 2.60 36.54 -2.09
CA MET A 153 3.05 36.65 -0.70
C MET A 153 1.93 36.98 0.29
N TYR A 154 0.87 37.67 -0.14
CA TYR A 154 -0.27 38.01 0.71
C TYR A 154 -1.26 36.85 0.90
N ILE A 155 -1.24 35.87 0.00
CA ILE A 155 -2.17 34.73 0.00
C ILE A 155 -1.46 33.38 0.17
N SER A 156 -0.13 33.38 0.28
CA SER A 156 0.67 32.16 0.23
C SER A 156 0.38 31.22 1.38
N GLU A 157 0.10 31.78 2.56
CA GLU A 157 -0.27 31.01 3.75
C GLU A 157 -1.62 30.30 3.57
N ASP A 158 -2.66 31.03 3.13
CA ASP A 158 -3.97 30.46 2.84
C ASP A 158 -3.89 29.39 1.74
N ILE A 159 -3.13 29.67 0.68
CA ILE A 159 -2.93 28.74 -0.42
C ILE A 159 -2.22 27.47 0.05
N HIS A 160 -1.22 27.59 0.91
CA HIS A 160 -0.53 26.44 1.49
C HIS A 160 -1.46 25.63 2.40
N GLN A 161 -2.30 26.28 3.21
CA GLN A 161 -3.30 25.60 4.03
C GLN A 161 -4.31 24.84 3.15
N ILE A 162 -4.82 25.46 2.08
CA ILE A 162 -5.73 24.80 1.14
C ILE A 162 -5.07 23.57 0.51
N ALA A 163 -3.82 23.70 0.05
CA ALA A 163 -3.07 22.58 -0.50
C ALA A 163 -2.93 21.43 0.51
N SER A 164 -2.57 21.74 1.77
CA SER A 164 -2.47 20.77 2.85
C SER A 164 -3.80 20.06 3.15
N HIS A 165 -4.90 20.82 3.21
CA HIS A 165 -6.24 20.24 3.39
C HIS A 165 -6.63 19.32 2.24
N LEU A 166 -6.28 19.68 1.01
CA LEU A 166 -6.54 18.86 -0.17
C LEU A 166 -5.72 17.56 -0.16
N ILE A 167 -4.44 17.63 0.20
CA ILE A 167 -3.60 16.44 0.38
C ILE A 167 -4.22 15.50 1.43
N ASN A 168 -4.63 16.04 2.58
CA ASN A 168 -5.22 15.22 3.64
C ASN A 168 -6.56 14.62 3.21
N ALA A 169 -7.41 15.38 2.53
CA ALA A 169 -8.69 14.89 1.99
C ALA A 169 -8.48 13.75 0.99
N ASN A 170 -7.50 13.88 0.08
CA ASN A 170 -7.15 12.83 -0.87
C ASN A 170 -6.65 11.56 -0.15
N ASN A 171 -5.77 11.71 0.83
CA ASN A 171 -5.28 10.58 1.64
C ASN A 171 -6.41 9.87 2.40
N ILE A 172 -7.38 10.62 2.91
CA ILE A 172 -8.57 10.05 3.55
C ILE A 172 -9.42 9.29 2.54
N LEU A 173 -9.73 9.92 1.41
CA LEU A 173 -10.53 9.31 0.35
C LEU A 173 -9.90 8.03 -0.17
N GLU A 174 -8.60 8.03 -0.36
CA GLU A 174 -7.85 6.85 -0.79
C GLU A 174 -7.91 5.72 0.24
N ARG A 175 -7.77 6.03 1.55
CA ARG A 175 -7.97 5.05 2.63
C ARG A 175 -9.38 4.47 2.62
N TYR A 176 -10.40 5.29 2.37
CA TYR A 176 -11.78 4.82 2.25
C TYR A 176 -11.98 3.94 1.00
N MET A 177 -11.46 4.35 -0.14
CA MET A 177 -11.52 3.57 -1.39
C MET A 177 -10.83 2.21 -1.24
N ASN A 178 -9.64 2.19 -0.62
CA ASN A 178 -8.91 0.94 -0.39
C ASN A 178 -9.68 0.00 0.56
N ARG A 179 -10.28 0.53 1.64
CA ARG A 179 -11.15 -0.26 2.52
C ARG A 179 -12.41 -0.76 1.80
N SER A 180 -12.96 0.04 0.89
CA SER A 180 -14.11 -0.34 0.06
C SER A 180 -13.76 -1.47 -0.91
N GLU A 181 -12.63 -1.37 -1.61
CA GLU A 181 -12.15 -2.42 -2.52
C GLU A 181 -11.90 -3.74 -1.77
N GLN A 182 -11.27 -3.69 -0.60
CA GLN A 182 -11.06 -4.89 0.24
C GLN A 182 -12.39 -5.53 0.64
N SER A 183 -13.35 -4.71 1.08
CA SER A 183 -14.69 -5.19 1.47
C SER A 183 -15.46 -5.79 0.30
N PHE A 184 -15.30 -5.21 -0.91
CA PHE A 184 -15.87 -5.73 -2.14
C PHE A 184 -15.32 -7.12 -2.50
N TRP A 185 -13.99 -7.31 -2.44
CA TRP A 185 -13.37 -8.61 -2.68
C TRP A 185 -13.78 -9.67 -1.66
N VAL A 186 -13.88 -9.30 -0.38
CA VAL A 186 -14.40 -10.20 0.68
C VAL A 186 -15.85 -10.61 0.40
N SER A 187 -16.67 -9.70 -0.13
CA SER A 187 -18.07 -9.98 -0.47
C SER A 187 -18.18 -10.95 -1.65
N ILE A 188 -17.39 -10.74 -2.71
CA ILE A 188 -17.31 -11.68 -3.84
C ILE A 188 -16.86 -13.06 -3.37
N LEU A 189 -15.84 -13.12 -2.52
CA LEU A 189 -15.35 -14.38 -1.97
C LEU A 189 -16.45 -15.11 -1.20
N SER A 190 -17.16 -14.40 -0.33
CA SER A 190 -18.26 -14.95 0.47
C SER A 190 -19.37 -15.51 -0.42
N PHE A 191 -19.69 -14.79 -1.51
CA PHE A 191 -20.67 -15.24 -2.50
C PHE A 191 -20.23 -16.52 -3.23
N ILE A 192 -18.98 -16.60 -3.67
CA ILE A 192 -18.44 -17.79 -4.35
C ILE A 192 -18.47 -19.00 -3.40
N VAL A 193 -18.00 -18.84 -2.16
CA VAL A 193 -18.01 -19.91 -1.15
C VAL A 193 -19.44 -20.36 -0.85
N ALA A 194 -20.38 -19.43 -0.63
CA ALA A 194 -21.78 -19.75 -0.39
C ALA A 194 -22.41 -20.51 -1.56
N THR A 195 -22.09 -20.10 -2.79
CA THR A 195 -22.59 -20.76 -4.01
C THR A 195 -22.06 -22.18 -4.13
N ILE A 196 -20.76 -22.40 -3.92
CA ILE A 196 -20.15 -23.75 -3.95
C ILE A 196 -20.77 -24.64 -2.88
N LEU A 197 -20.92 -24.15 -1.65
CA LEU A 197 -21.56 -24.89 -0.56
C LEU A 197 -23.01 -25.25 -0.88
N GLY A 198 -23.76 -24.31 -1.47
CA GLY A 198 -25.14 -24.55 -1.92
C GLY A 198 -25.24 -25.64 -2.97
N VAL A 199 -24.40 -25.57 -4.02
CA VAL A 199 -24.35 -26.59 -5.08
C VAL A 199 -23.95 -27.95 -4.52
N TYR A 200 -22.97 -27.99 -3.62
CA TYR A 200 -22.52 -29.23 -2.97
C TYR A 200 -23.61 -29.87 -2.11
N GLN A 201 -24.36 -29.08 -1.33
CA GLN A 201 -25.48 -29.57 -0.54
C GLN A 201 -26.58 -30.16 -1.43
N ILE A 202 -26.90 -29.51 -2.55
CA ILE A 202 -27.87 -30.01 -3.51
C ILE A 202 -27.42 -31.35 -4.10
N PHE A 203 -26.15 -31.47 -4.50
CA PHE A 203 -25.60 -32.72 -5.02
C PHE A 203 -25.65 -33.86 -3.99
N LEU A 204 -25.30 -33.59 -2.73
CA LEU A 204 -25.39 -34.57 -1.64
C LEU A 204 -26.83 -35.01 -1.37
N PHE A 205 -27.78 -34.08 -1.43
CA PHE A 205 -29.20 -34.40 -1.24
C PHE A 205 -29.70 -35.38 -2.30
N PHE A 206 -29.35 -35.16 -3.58
CA PHE A 206 -29.73 -36.06 -4.66
C PHE A 206 -28.96 -37.39 -4.68
N LYS A 207 -27.75 -37.45 -4.09
CA LYS A 207 -26.92 -38.66 -4.05
C LYS A 207 -27.24 -39.60 -2.89
N LYS A 208 -28.06 -39.19 -1.90
CA LYS A 208 -28.57 -40.14 -0.88
C LYS A 208 -29.64 -41.04 -1.52
N PRO A 209 -29.38 -42.33 -1.75
CA PRO A 209 -30.45 -43.25 -2.11
C PRO A 209 -31.43 -43.33 -0.93
N LYS A 210 -32.73 -43.41 -1.25
CA LYS A 210 -33.76 -43.84 -0.29
C LYS A 210 -33.46 -45.25 0.21
#